data_AF-A0A0G1IEI0-F1
#
_entry.id   AF-A0A0G1IEI0-F1
#
_cell.length_a   1.000
_cell.length_b   1.000
_cell.length_c   1.000
_cell.angle_alpha   90.00
_cell.angle_beta   90.00
_cell.angle_gamma   90.00
#
_symmetry.space_group_name_H-M   'P 1'
#
loop_
_entity.id
_entity.type
_entity.pdbx_description
1 polymer ?
#
loop_
_entity_poly.entity_id
_entity_poly.type
_entity_poly.pdbx_seq_one_letter_code
_entity_poly.pdbx_strand_id
1 'polypeptide(L)'
;MAFENLIFVLKNYIKHGYKNVILTDLRDSKVQEIPRYFENENFVIITLTVENDDELKKRIVDRNSGFKNVQEALDWNKDVKARPTLQNEYKIDNTHNRPEQTLEEVLKLL
;
A
#
# COMPACT_ATOMS: atom_id res chain seq x y z
N MET A 1 -15.79 -6.60 -4.92
CA MET A 1 -15.19 -7.92 -5.19
C MET A 1 -14.80 -8.52 -3.85
N ALA A 2 -15.10 -9.79 -3.57
CA ALA A 2 -14.66 -10.44 -2.34
C ALA A 2 -13.14 -10.56 -2.33
N PHE A 3 -12.50 -10.44 -1.16
CA PHE A 3 -11.04 -10.45 -1.04
C PHE A 3 -10.44 -11.79 -1.52
N GLU A 4 -11.15 -12.88 -1.28
CA GLU A 4 -10.81 -14.23 -1.70
C GLU A 4 -10.74 -14.35 -3.23
N ASN A 5 -11.64 -13.66 -3.94
CA ASN A 5 -11.61 -13.65 -5.41
C ASN A 5 -10.38 -12.91 -5.93
N LEU A 6 -9.99 -11.81 -5.28
CA LEU A 6 -8.75 -11.10 -5.61
C LEU A 6 -7.54 -12.01 -5.40
N ILE A 7 -7.44 -12.69 -4.26
CA ILE A 7 -6.36 -13.65 -3.99
C ILE A 7 -6.33 -14.75 -5.05
N PHE A 8 -7.48 -15.29 -5.44
CA PHE A 8 -7.58 -16.30 -6.49
C PHE A 8 -7.04 -15.79 -7.83
N VAL A 9 -7.41 -14.57 -8.25
CA VAL A 9 -6.92 -13.95 -9.48
C VAL A 9 -5.40 -13.75 -9.44
N LEU A 10 -4.86 -13.25 -8.33
CA LEU A 10 -3.42 -13.02 -8.16
C LEU A 10 -2.63 -14.34 -8.25
N LYS A 11 -3.10 -15.39 -7.56
CA LYS A 11 -2.49 -16.73 -7.65
C LYS A 11 -2.55 -17.29 -9.07
N ASN A 12 -3.61 -16.99 -9.81
CA ASN A 12 -3.72 -17.38 -11.21
C ASN A 12 -2.68 -16.66 -12.08
N TYR A 13 -2.45 -15.36 -11.88
CA TYR A 13 -1.39 -14.63 -12.58
C TYR A 13 0.00 -15.22 -12.30
N ILE A 14 0.31 -15.51 -11.05
CA ILE A 14 1.58 -16.15 -10.66
C ILE A 14 1.71 -17.52 -11.36
N LYS A 15 0.67 -18.36 -11.28
CA LYS A 15 0.62 -19.68 -11.93
C LYS A 15 0.89 -19.61 -13.44
N HIS A 16 0.44 -18.54 -14.10
CA HIS A 16 0.64 -18.33 -15.53
C HIS A 16 1.93 -17.56 -15.88
N GLY A 17 2.81 -17.32 -14.91
CA GLY A 17 4.14 -16.75 -15.15
C GLY A 17 4.18 -15.23 -15.32
N TYR A 18 3.14 -14.51 -14.90
CA TYR A 18 3.17 -13.05 -14.83
C TYR A 18 4.15 -12.61 -13.74
N LYS A 19 5.10 -11.74 -14.10
CA LYS A 19 6.24 -11.40 -13.22
C LYS A 19 6.02 -10.15 -12.36
N ASN A 20 5.40 -9.12 -12.92
CA ASN A 20 5.30 -7.79 -12.29
C ASN A 20 3.84 -7.45 -12.02
N VAL A 21 3.22 -8.16 -11.08
CA VAL A 21 1.82 -7.92 -10.69
C VAL A 21 1.79 -6.86 -9.60
N ILE A 22 1.21 -5.70 -9.90
CA ILE A 22 1.04 -4.60 -8.94
C ILE A 22 -0.38 -4.64 -8.39
N LEU A 23 -0.49 -4.63 -7.07
CA LEU A 23 -1.76 -4.58 -6.35
C LEU A 23 -1.85 -3.28 -5.55
N THR A 24 -2.92 -2.52 -5.77
CA THR A 24 -3.20 -1.25 -5.07
C THR A 24 -4.59 -1.27 -4.44
N ASP A 25 -4.93 -0.22 -3.70
CA ASP A 25 -6.28 0.04 -3.17
C ASP A 25 -6.81 -1.03 -2.18
N LEU A 26 -5.91 -1.55 -1.35
CA LEU A 26 -6.29 -2.39 -0.21
C LEU A 26 -6.46 -1.57 1.07
N ARG A 27 -7.45 -1.95 1.88
CA ARG A 27 -7.50 -1.55 3.28
C ARG A 27 -6.37 -2.22 4.04
N ASP A 28 -5.82 -1.55 5.04
CA ASP A 28 -4.68 -2.08 5.81
C ASP A 28 -4.97 -3.46 6.42
N SER A 29 -6.19 -3.69 6.90
CA SER A 29 -6.61 -5.01 7.41
C SER A 29 -6.44 -6.14 6.39
N LYS A 30 -6.58 -5.85 5.09
CA LYS A 30 -6.35 -6.81 4.01
C LYS A 30 -4.88 -6.92 3.61
N VAL A 31 -4.13 -5.83 3.72
CA VAL A 31 -2.66 -5.84 3.54
C VAL A 31 -2.01 -6.76 4.58
N GLN A 32 -2.47 -6.70 5.84
CA GLN A 32 -1.99 -7.56 6.92
C GLN A 32 -2.22 -9.06 6.67
N GLU A 33 -3.17 -9.43 5.81
CA GLU A 33 -3.42 -10.83 5.45
C GLU A 33 -2.49 -11.33 4.32
N ILE A 34 -1.85 -10.43 3.55
CA ILE A 34 -1.02 -10.79 2.38
C ILE A 34 0.10 -11.79 2.72
N PRO A 35 0.89 -11.61 3.81
CA PRO A 35 1.95 -12.57 4.15
C PRO A 35 1.45 -14.01 4.27
N ARG A 36 0.25 -14.21 4.83
CA ARG A 36 -0.36 -15.53 4.98
C ARG A 36 -0.73 -16.16 3.64
N TYR A 37 -1.20 -15.38 2.67
CA TYR A 37 -1.67 -15.93 1.39
C TYR A 37 -0.54 -16.22 0.40
N PHE A 38 0.59 -15.52 0.54
CA PHE A 38 1.72 -15.53 -0.39
C PHE A 38 3.05 -15.91 0.27
N GLU A 39 3.02 -16.62 1.40
CA GLU A 39 4.21 -17.03 2.16
C GLU A 39 5.27 -17.80 1.33
N ASN A 40 4.83 -18.50 0.28
CA ASN A 40 5.67 -19.30 -0.62
C ASN A 40 5.97 -18.60 -1.96
N GLU A 41 5.55 -17.34 -2.11
CA GLU A 41 5.71 -16.56 -3.33
C GLU A 41 6.66 -15.38 -3.07
N ASN A 42 7.30 -14.87 -4.13
CA ASN A 42 8.07 -13.63 -4.00
C ASN A 42 7.13 -12.42 -4.02
N PHE A 43 7.08 -11.67 -2.93
CA PHE A 43 6.29 -10.45 -2.83
C PHE A 43 6.98 -9.39 -1.99
N VAL A 44 6.67 -8.14 -2.28
CA VAL A 44 7.03 -6.97 -1.47
C VAL A 44 5.77 -6.16 -1.16
N ILE A 45 5.68 -5.64 0.06
CA ILE A 45 4.63 -4.70 0.46
C ILE A 45 5.28 -3.32 0.56
N ILE A 46 4.78 -2.37 -0.22
CA ILE A 46 5.18 -0.97 -0.12
C ILE A 46 4.04 -0.20 0.52
N THR A 47 4.32 0.38 1.69
CA THR A 47 3.35 1.19 2.44
C THR A 47 3.81 2.63 2.45
N LEU A 48 2.99 3.52 1.90
CA LEU A 48 3.30 4.95 1.86
C LEU A 48 2.65 5.64 3.06
N THR A 49 3.47 6.27 3.90
CA THR A 49 3.01 7.05 5.06
C THR A 49 3.24 8.54 4.83
N VAL A 50 2.55 9.38 5.61
CA VAL A 50 2.79 10.82 5.64
C VAL A 50 3.14 11.22 7.08
N GLU A 51 4.27 11.87 7.28
CA GLU A 51 4.74 12.36 8.56
C GLU A 51 4.07 13.67 8.99
N ASN A 52 3.59 14.46 8.04
CA ASN A 52 2.93 15.74 8.30
C ASN A 52 1.41 15.67 8.06
N ASP A 53 0.64 15.78 9.13
CA ASP A 53 -0.83 15.74 9.10
C ASP A 53 -1.44 16.88 8.25
N ASP A 54 -0.86 18.07 8.25
CA ASP A 54 -1.33 19.21 7.44
C ASP A 54 -1.16 18.93 5.94
N GLU A 55 -0.05 18.30 5.56
CA GLU A 55 0.21 17.88 4.18
C GLU A 55 -0.77 16.79 3.75
N LEU A 56 -1.02 15.79 4.60
CA LEU A 56 -2.01 14.75 4.33
C LEU A 56 -3.41 15.36 4.16
N LYS A 57 -3.81 16.25 5.08
CA LYS A 57 -5.09 16.96 5.01
C LYS A 57 -5.23 17.73 3.70
N LYS A 58 -4.21 18.50 3.33
CA LYS A 58 -4.19 19.26 2.06
C LYS A 58 -4.42 18.34 0.86
N ARG A 59 -3.69 17.23 0.78
CA ARG A 59 -3.82 16.24 -0.32
C ARG A 59 -5.20 15.62 -0.43
N ILE A 60 -5.87 15.37 0.71
CA ILE A 60 -7.23 14.82 0.73
C ILE A 60 -8.26 15.86 0.28
N VAL A 61 -8.10 17.12 0.69
CA VAL A 61 -9.00 18.23 0.31
C VAL A 61 -8.86 18.58 -1.18
N ASP A 62 -7.62 18.71 -1.66
CA ASP A 62 -7.29 19.10 -3.04
C ASP A 62 -7.55 17.99 -4.07
N ARG A 63 -7.97 16.80 -3.63
CA ARG A 63 -8.19 15.66 -4.51
C ARG A 63 -9.40 15.90 -5.43
N ASN A 64 -9.25 15.60 -6.71
CA ASN A 64 -10.34 15.77 -7.69
C ASN A 64 -11.44 14.70 -7.58
N SER A 65 -11.13 13.49 -7.10
CA SER A 65 -12.07 12.36 -7.01
C SER A 65 -11.69 11.34 -5.94
N GLY A 66 -12.64 10.50 -5.51
CA GLY A 66 -12.38 9.41 -4.56
C GLY A 66 -12.56 9.81 -3.09
N PHE A 67 -11.85 9.11 -2.20
CA PHE A 67 -11.95 9.29 -0.76
C PHE A 67 -11.49 10.68 -0.30
N LYS A 68 -12.36 11.40 0.43
CA LYS A 68 -12.18 12.79 0.89
C LYS A 68 -12.36 12.99 2.40
N ASN A 69 -12.50 11.92 3.18
CA ASN A 69 -12.68 12.05 4.62
C ASN A 69 -11.31 12.28 5.28
N VAL A 70 -11.05 13.55 5.66
CA VAL A 70 -9.78 13.97 6.26
C VAL A 70 -9.52 13.24 7.57
N GLN A 71 -10.51 13.17 8.47
CA GLN A 71 -10.31 12.59 9.80
C GLN A 71 -9.96 11.10 9.70
N GLU A 72 -10.69 10.37 8.88
CA GLU A 72 -10.44 8.95 8.66
C GLU A 72 -9.10 8.71 7.93
N ALA A 73 -8.65 9.61 7.05
CA ALA A 73 -7.30 9.54 6.47
C ALA A 73 -6.20 9.72 7.53
N LEU A 74 -6.36 10.68 8.44
CA LEU A 74 -5.41 10.95 9.52
C LEU A 74 -5.33 9.75 10.48
N ASP A 75 -6.49 9.23 10.91
CA ASP A 75 -6.59 8.08 11.79
C ASP A 75 -5.95 6.84 11.15
N TRP A 76 -6.27 6.58 9.88
CA TRP A 76 -5.67 5.46 9.13
C TRP A 76 -4.15 5.62 8.99
N ASN A 77 -3.65 6.79 8.60
CA ASN A 77 -2.21 7.02 8.48
C ASN A 77 -1.50 6.83 9.84
N LYS A 78 -2.09 7.29 10.94
CA LYS A 78 -1.58 7.08 12.29
C LYS A 78 -1.51 5.60 12.66
N ASP A 79 -2.58 4.84 12.40
CA ASP A 79 -2.65 3.41 12.70
C ASP A 79 -1.61 2.61 11.89
N VAL A 80 -1.49 2.91 10.59
CA VAL A 80 -0.50 2.28 9.70
C VAL A 80 0.92 2.59 10.15
N LYS A 81 1.21 3.82 10.57
CA LYS A 81 2.53 4.18 11.12
C LYS A 81 2.83 3.41 12.40
N ALA A 82 1.87 3.35 13.32
CA ALA A 82 2.04 2.77 14.65
C ALA A 82 2.13 1.24 14.65
N ARG A 83 1.48 0.55 13.72
CA ARG A 83 1.53 -0.92 13.68
C ARG A 83 2.93 -1.45 13.36
N PRO A 84 3.30 -2.67 13.80
CA PRO A 84 4.53 -3.32 13.37
C PRO A 84 4.60 -3.48 11.84
N THR A 85 5.83 -3.52 11.33
CA THR A 85 6.11 -3.84 9.94
C THR A 85 5.78 -5.30 9.65
N LEU A 86 5.11 -5.56 8.53
CA LEU A 86 4.77 -6.91 8.06
C LEU A 86 5.98 -7.59 7.41
N GLN A 87 5.85 -8.89 7.14
CA GLN A 87 6.84 -9.61 6.35
C GLN A 87 6.99 -8.97 4.96
N ASN A 88 8.24 -8.71 4.57
CA ASN A 88 8.61 -8.07 3.30
C ASN A 88 7.99 -6.69 3.08
N GLU A 89 7.64 -5.98 4.16
CA GLU A 89 7.09 -4.63 4.07
C GLU A 89 8.15 -3.55 4.27
N TYR A 90 8.07 -2.53 3.43
CA TYR A 90 8.82 -1.29 3.54
C TYR A 90 7.85 -0.11 3.68
N LYS A 91 7.99 0.64 4.78
CA LYS A 91 7.25 1.88 4.99
C LYS A 91 8.08 3.04 4.47
N ILE A 92 7.52 3.82 3.57
CA ILE A 92 8.17 4.95 2.91
C ILE A 92 7.43 6.23 3.29
N ASP A 93 8.17 7.19 3.85
CA ASP A 93 7.65 8.53 4.05
C ASP A 93 7.48 9.23 2.69
N ASN A 94 6.23 9.54 2.36
CA ASN A 94 5.82 10.14 1.11
C ASN A 94 5.38 11.60 1.29
N THR A 95 5.74 12.25 2.40
CA THR A 95 5.30 13.62 2.76
C THR A 95 5.74 14.68 1.75
N HIS A 96 6.98 14.60 1.28
CA HIS A 96 7.52 15.60 0.35
C HIS A 96 8.01 14.99 -0.97
N ASN A 97 7.84 13.67 -1.12
CA ASN A 97 8.23 12.98 -2.34
C ASN A 97 7.23 13.27 -3.46
N ARG A 98 7.77 13.58 -4.64
CA ARG A 98 7.04 13.50 -5.89
C ARG A 98 6.92 12.03 -6.31
N PRO A 99 5.91 11.66 -7.13
CA PRO A 99 5.73 10.27 -7.56
C PRO A 99 6.98 9.61 -8.13
N GLU A 100 7.81 10.34 -8.86
CA GLU A 100 9.06 9.82 -9.46
C GLU A 100 10.09 9.46 -8.40
N GLN A 101 10.19 10.25 -7.34
CA GLN A 101 11.13 9.98 -6.24
C GLN A 101 10.70 8.74 -5.46
N THR A 102 9.40 8.62 -5.18
CA THR A 102 8.84 7.42 -4.54
C THR A 102 9.05 6.19 -5.42
N LEU A 103 8.89 6.30 -6.73
CA LEU A 103 9.17 5.20 -7.65
C LEU A 103 10.63 4.79 -7.62
N GLU A 104 11.57 5.74 -7.65
CA GLU A 104 13.01 5.45 -7.56
C GLU A 104 13.37 4.74 -6.25
N GLU A 105 12.75 5.10 -5.14
CA GLU A 105 12.92 4.39 -3.87
C GLU A 105 12.36 2.97 -3.91
N VAL A 106 11.16 2.79 -4.46
CA VAL A 106 10.54 1.46 -4.61
C VAL A 106 11.37 0.54 -5.51
N LEU A 107 11.90 1.06 -6.63
CA LEU A 107 12.71 0.26 -7.55
C LEU A 107 14.03 -0.25 -6.94
N LYS A 108 14.55 0.40 -5.90
CA LYS A 108 15.74 -0.08 -5.17
C LYS A 108 15.46 -1.31 -4.29
N LEU A 109 14.19 -1.64 -4.07
CA LEU A 109 13.73 -2.74 -3.23
C LEU A 109 13.35 -4.00 -4.03
N LEU A 110 13.32 -3.91 -5.37
CA LEU A 110 12.97 -4.97 -6.31
C LEU A 110 14.22 -5.61 -6.92
#